data_AF-A0A1G2ZY25-F1
#
_entry.id   AF-A0A1G2ZY25-F1
#
_cell.length_a   1.000
_cell.length_b   1.000
_cell.length_c   1.000
_cell.angle_alpha   90.00
_cell.angle_beta   90.00
_cell.angle_gamma   90.00
#
_symmetry.space_group_name_H-M   'P 1'
#
loop_
_entity.id
_entity.type
_entity.pdbx_description
1 polymer ?
#
loop_
_entity_poly.entity_id
_entity_poly.type
_entity_poly.pdbx_seq_one_letter_code
_entity_poly.pdbx_strand_id
1 'polypeptide(L)'
;MSSEQYAARTAWAGNLPNLFFWVGEKHSGKTTALARLVETARAEGFNVTGVLAPSLYRDGRLMGFDVVDLRNETRAPLARRKMDAGATWPFAFLDDGLRFGNVALSREATESADLVIVDEFGPVELSGQGWRSSVDALLVSSNAAILLVIRRELIDSVHHLYADFHGRVLDAAEPKSYREIIHILNSRCHRVGWADSLPMPSLTHHEPHGQTSCPSYERMLLIGSAGRNVGKTELACEILRKFSKSHNIVGIKVTTVADEKGCGVCSSIYGAYSIVEETNAHSRKDTARLLRAGASRVFWLRVLQERLLDGLTALLDVVGPGAVSICESNSLRYVMEPGLFLMISRPESNAWKSSARKVKDLADRIVLSQNGKFSLDLDQVRLVDGRWALLEKATAIVMAGGASQRMGTDKSMLPINGRPLIETVCGQLHGSFEQILISANDSDKFAFLGFEIVRDRIPGQGPLMGIASALAASASELNFVVACDVPHIRLTLARRMLSRAADGGADIVVPMTRDGQYEPLFAVYRKSVLGAVNEALSSGHRKISEVFSLCNVEYIELETSIPNVNTMAEYQELQEHLGG
;
A
#
# COMPACT_ATOMS: atom_id res chain seq x y z
N MET A 1 -26.04 -46.81 -2.45
CA MET A 1 -25.66 -46.16 -3.73
C MET A 1 -24.74 -47.12 -4.46
N SER A 2 -25.01 -47.43 -5.73
CA SER A 2 -24.21 -48.38 -6.51
C SER A 2 -22.85 -47.79 -6.89
N SER A 3 -21.86 -48.64 -7.14
CA SER A 3 -20.50 -48.27 -7.57
C SER A 3 -20.47 -47.38 -8.82
N GLU A 4 -21.47 -47.49 -9.70
CA GLU A 4 -21.64 -46.61 -10.86
C GLU A 4 -22.13 -45.19 -10.50
N GLN A 5 -22.91 -45.04 -9.43
CA GLN A 5 -23.32 -43.71 -8.93
C GLN A 5 -22.17 -42.96 -8.25
N TYR A 6 -21.16 -43.69 -7.74
CA TYR A 6 -19.93 -43.09 -7.21
C TYR A 6 -19.01 -42.62 -8.33
N ALA A 7 -18.80 -43.46 -9.37
CA ALA A 7 -18.00 -43.12 -10.54
C ALA A 7 -18.56 -41.94 -11.35
N ALA A 8 -19.89 -41.80 -11.44
CA ALA A 8 -20.53 -40.68 -12.13
C ALA A 8 -20.45 -39.34 -11.36
N ARG A 9 -20.28 -39.36 -10.02
CA ARG A 9 -20.04 -38.14 -9.23
C ARG A 9 -18.57 -37.75 -9.16
N THR A 10 -17.64 -38.71 -9.25
CA THR A 10 -16.20 -38.45 -9.25
C THR A 10 -15.65 -38.09 -10.64
N ALA A 11 -16.37 -38.37 -11.73
CA ALA A 11 -15.94 -38.05 -13.09
C ALA A 11 -16.18 -36.58 -13.52
N TRP A 12 -16.81 -35.73 -12.69
CA TRP A 12 -17.11 -34.33 -13.02
C TRP A 12 -16.75 -33.31 -11.93
N ALA A 13 -15.68 -33.60 -11.20
CA ALA A 13 -14.99 -32.63 -10.34
C ALA A 13 -13.51 -32.98 -10.30
N GLY A 14 -12.64 -32.20 -10.97
CA GLY A 14 -11.19 -32.33 -10.83
C GLY A 14 -10.82 -32.17 -9.34
N ASN A 15 -10.40 -33.27 -8.71
CA ASN A 15 -10.31 -33.47 -7.26
C ASN A 15 -9.20 -32.62 -6.63
N LEU A 16 -9.59 -31.65 -5.80
CA LEU A 16 -8.72 -31.07 -4.77
C LEU A 16 -8.82 -31.95 -3.51
N PRO A 17 -7.73 -32.19 -2.75
CA PRO A 17 -7.79 -33.03 -1.56
C PRO A 17 -8.67 -32.38 -0.48
N ASN A 18 -9.55 -33.17 0.14
CA ASN A 18 -10.38 -32.73 1.26
C ASN A 18 -9.63 -32.79 2.62
N LEU A 19 -8.38 -33.23 2.61
CA LEU A 19 -7.56 -33.41 3.81
C LEU A 19 -6.20 -32.70 3.67
N PHE A 20 -5.86 -31.91 4.67
CA PHE A 20 -4.61 -31.18 4.79
C PHE A 20 -3.93 -31.51 6.12
N PHE A 21 -2.62 -31.68 6.07
CA PHE A 21 -1.75 -31.89 7.21
C PHE A 21 -0.91 -30.64 7.43
N TRP A 22 -1.18 -29.89 8.49
CA TRP A 22 -0.44 -28.69 8.88
C TRP A 22 0.69 -29.06 9.84
N VAL A 23 1.91 -29.15 9.33
CA VAL A 23 3.04 -29.83 9.99
C VAL A 23 4.10 -28.85 10.46
N GLY A 24 4.65 -29.06 11.65
CA GLY A 24 5.78 -28.25 12.15
C GLY A 24 6.35 -28.73 13.47
N GLU A 25 7.52 -28.21 13.83
CA GLU A 25 8.25 -28.57 15.06
C GLU A 25 7.47 -28.23 16.34
N LYS A 26 7.81 -28.88 17.46
CA LYS A 26 7.23 -28.53 18.76
C LYS A 26 7.59 -27.09 19.12
N HIS A 27 6.58 -26.30 19.53
CA HIS A 27 6.71 -24.86 19.80
C HIS A 27 7.08 -23.99 18.58
N SER A 28 6.92 -24.46 17.34
CA SER A 28 7.20 -23.67 16.13
C SER A 28 6.19 -22.56 15.83
N GLY A 29 5.20 -22.33 16.71
CA GLY A 29 4.14 -21.36 16.50
C GLY A 29 2.99 -21.84 15.61
N LYS A 30 2.80 -23.16 15.44
CA LYS A 30 1.71 -23.74 14.62
C LYS A 30 0.33 -23.19 14.97
N THR A 31 -0.06 -23.24 16.24
CA THR A 31 -1.37 -22.73 16.71
C THR A 31 -1.52 -21.24 16.45
N THR A 32 -0.44 -20.46 16.49
CA THR A 32 -0.44 -19.04 16.12
C THR A 32 -0.63 -18.84 14.62
N ALA A 33 0.03 -19.66 13.79
CA ALA A 33 -0.15 -19.64 12.33
C ALA A 33 -1.56 -20.10 11.92
N LEU A 34 -2.11 -21.07 12.66
CA LEU A 34 -3.45 -21.60 12.49
C LEU A 34 -4.53 -20.55 12.83
N ALA A 35 -4.36 -19.80 13.92
CA ALA A 35 -5.26 -18.69 14.25
C ALA A 35 -5.30 -17.62 13.14
N ARG A 36 -4.16 -17.32 12.51
CA ARG A 36 -4.10 -16.40 11.35
C ARG A 36 -4.86 -16.96 10.15
N LEU A 37 -4.76 -18.26 9.88
CA LEU A 37 -5.51 -18.91 8.80
C LEU A 37 -7.03 -18.81 9.04
N VAL A 38 -7.47 -19.04 10.28
CA VAL A 38 -8.89 -18.88 10.68
C VAL A 38 -9.39 -17.47 10.41
N GLU A 39 -8.66 -16.46 10.89
CA GLU A 39 -9.02 -15.04 10.68
C GLU A 39 -9.08 -14.70 9.19
N THR A 40 -8.08 -15.13 8.41
CA THR A 40 -8.01 -14.86 6.97
C THR A 40 -9.17 -15.52 6.21
N ALA A 41 -9.43 -16.81 6.46
CA ALA A 41 -10.52 -17.52 5.79
C ALA A 41 -11.89 -16.90 6.14
N ARG A 42 -12.10 -16.49 7.40
CA ARG A 42 -13.33 -15.78 7.78
C ARG A 42 -13.48 -14.42 7.12
N ALA A 43 -12.40 -13.67 6.99
CA ALA A 43 -12.40 -12.38 6.30
C ALA A 43 -12.78 -12.52 4.81
N GLU A 44 -12.43 -13.64 4.19
CA GLU A 44 -12.84 -13.99 2.82
C GLU A 44 -14.25 -14.62 2.74
N GLY A 45 -14.98 -14.67 3.86
CA GLY A 45 -16.36 -15.13 3.91
C GLY A 45 -16.54 -16.64 4.11
N PHE A 46 -15.47 -17.40 4.31
CA PHE A 46 -15.57 -18.84 4.57
C PHE A 46 -16.05 -19.14 5.99
N ASN A 47 -16.91 -20.15 6.12
CA ASN A 47 -17.34 -20.67 7.40
C ASN A 47 -16.29 -21.65 7.96
N VAL A 48 -15.56 -21.20 8.98
CA VAL A 48 -14.50 -21.97 9.64
C VAL A 48 -14.94 -22.49 11.00
N THR A 49 -14.98 -23.82 11.15
CA THR A 49 -15.40 -24.53 12.37
C THR A 49 -14.31 -25.47 12.89
N GLY A 50 -14.56 -26.12 14.03
CA GLY A 50 -13.65 -27.09 14.65
C GLY A 50 -12.99 -26.55 15.92
N VAL A 51 -11.79 -27.04 16.23
CA VAL A 51 -11.14 -26.84 17.53
C VAL A 51 -9.73 -26.27 17.42
N LEU A 52 -9.42 -25.30 18.29
CA LEU A 52 -8.05 -24.82 18.55
C LEU A 52 -7.59 -25.24 19.95
N ALA A 53 -6.28 -25.51 20.10
CA ALA A 53 -5.70 -25.96 21.36
C ALA A 53 -4.63 -24.97 21.90
N PRO A 54 -4.99 -23.73 22.28
CA PRO A 54 -4.01 -22.75 22.74
C PRO A 54 -3.32 -23.17 24.04
N SER A 55 -2.02 -22.88 24.11
CA SER A 55 -1.20 -23.11 25.30
C SER A 55 -1.56 -22.15 26.44
N LEU A 56 -1.69 -22.68 27.65
CA LEU A 56 -1.92 -21.94 28.88
C LEU A 56 -0.60 -21.75 29.64
N TYR A 57 -0.16 -20.51 29.81
CA TYR A 57 1.05 -20.16 30.57
C TYR A 57 0.71 -19.43 31.87
N ARG A 58 1.47 -19.72 32.93
CA ARG A 58 1.45 -18.96 34.20
C ARG A 58 2.89 -18.78 34.66
N ASP A 59 3.27 -17.54 34.96
CA ASP A 59 4.63 -17.16 35.39
C ASP A 59 5.74 -17.68 34.45
N GLY A 60 5.51 -17.61 33.13
CA GLY A 60 6.45 -18.07 32.10
C GLY A 60 6.54 -19.59 31.95
N ARG A 61 5.75 -20.36 32.69
CA ARG A 61 5.74 -21.83 32.67
C ARG A 61 4.47 -22.36 32.00
N LEU A 62 4.62 -23.32 31.08
CA LEU A 62 3.49 -24.00 30.44
C LEU A 62 2.72 -24.84 31.48
N MET A 63 1.46 -24.48 31.69
CA MET A 63 0.53 -25.08 32.66
C MET A 63 -0.43 -26.08 32.04
N GLY A 64 -0.65 -26.01 30.73
CA GLY A 64 -1.57 -26.90 30.04
C GLY A 64 -2.05 -26.33 28.72
N PHE A 65 -3.18 -26.85 28.24
CA PHE A 65 -3.83 -26.43 27.01
C PHE A 65 -5.32 -26.29 27.27
N ASP A 66 -5.94 -25.29 26.67
CA ASP A 66 -7.40 -25.21 26.57
C ASP A 66 -7.84 -25.71 25.20
N VAL A 67 -9.11 -26.05 25.06
CA VAL A 67 -9.77 -26.26 23.77
C VAL A 67 -10.75 -25.11 23.53
N VAL A 68 -10.75 -24.58 22.32
CA VAL A 68 -11.64 -23.50 21.88
C VAL A 68 -12.49 -24.00 20.72
N ASP A 69 -13.81 -23.87 20.84
CA ASP A 69 -14.74 -24.10 19.73
C ASP A 69 -14.72 -22.87 18.82
N LEU A 70 -14.33 -23.05 17.57
CA LEU A 70 -14.21 -21.95 16.62
C LEU A 70 -15.55 -21.27 16.34
N ARG A 71 -16.68 -21.96 16.44
CA ARG A 71 -18.00 -21.40 16.04
C ARG A 71 -18.47 -20.26 16.94
N ASN A 72 -18.18 -20.37 18.23
CA ASN A 72 -18.71 -19.48 19.27
C ASN A 72 -17.64 -18.96 20.24
N GLU A 73 -16.37 -19.34 20.01
CA GLU A 73 -15.20 -18.96 20.80
C GLU A 73 -15.25 -19.37 22.28
N THR A 74 -16.17 -20.28 22.64
CA THR A 74 -16.23 -20.84 23.99
C THR A 74 -15.04 -21.74 24.26
N ARG A 75 -14.64 -21.81 25.53
CA ARG A 75 -13.40 -22.46 25.95
C ARG A 75 -13.63 -23.46 27.07
N ALA A 76 -12.90 -24.58 27.03
CA ALA A 76 -12.84 -25.56 28.10
C ALA A 76 -11.39 -25.99 28.39
N PRO A 77 -11.05 -26.34 29.65
CA PRO A 77 -9.78 -26.97 29.98
C PRO A 77 -9.58 -28.30 29.22
N LEU A 78 -8.54 -28.41 28.40
CA LEU A 78 -8.24 -29.63 27.63
C LEU A 78 -7.22 -30.53 28.34
N ALA A 79 -6.10 -29.95 28.75
CA ALA A 79 -5.05 -30.66 29.47
C ALA A 79 -4.39 -29.75 30.50
N ARG A 80 -3.95 -30.32 31.62
CA ARG A 80 -3.25 -29.61 32.70
C ARG A 80 -2.01 -30.37 33.15
N ARG A 81 -1.01 -29.63 33.61
CA ARG A 81 0.25 -30.20 34.05
C ARG A 81 0.03 -31.09 35.29
N LYS A 82 0.58 -32.31 35.27
CA LYS A 82 0.58 -33.21 36.43
C LYS A 82 1.46 -32.62 37.54
N MET A 83 1.05 -32.78 38.79
CA MET A 83 1.82 -32.28 39.94
C MET A 83 3.04 -33.16 40.25
N ASP A 84 3.08 -34.42 39.77
CA ASP A 84 4.17 -35.35 40.04
C ASP A 84 5.40 -35.16 39.12
N ALA A 85 6.54 -34.91 39.75
CA ALA A 85 7.84 -34.74 39.10
C ALA A 85 8.45 -36.10 38.73
N GLY A 86 7.99 -36.69 37.62
CA GLY A 86 8.57 -37.94 37.10
C GLY A 86 7.85 -38.58 35.92
N ALA A 87 6.68 -38.09 35.52
CA ALA A 87 5.92 -38.68 34.42
C ALA A 87 6.58 -38.43 33.05
N THR A 88 6.65 -39.47 32.22
CA THR A 88 7.11 -39.45 30.81
C THR A 88 6.29 -38.47 29.96
N TRP A 89 5.03 -38.22 30.35
CA TRP A 89 4.14 -37.21 29.78
C TRP A 89 3.67 -36.23 30.87
N PRO A 90 4.05 -34.94 30.81
CA PRO A 90 3.86 -33.99 31.92
C PRO A 90 2.44 -33.42 32.04
N PHE A 91 1.50 -33.83 31.18
CA PHE A 91 0.12 -33.33 31.15
C PHE A 91 -0.89 -34.47 31.31
N ALA A 92 -2.01 -34.20 31.99
CA ALA A 92 -3.19 -35.03 32.06
C ALA A 92 -4.30 -34.37 31.25
N PHE A 93 -4.93 -35.12 30.34
CA PHE A 93 -6.14 -34.69 29.65
C PHE A 93 -7.33 -34.73 30.60
N LEU A 94 -8.29 -33.83 30.37
CA LEU A 94 -9.53 -33.74 31.10
C LEU A 94 -10.66 -34.24 30.19
N ASP A 95 -11.43 -35.22 30.67
CA ASP A 95 -12.49 -35.87 29.88
C ASP A 95 -13.53 -34.86 29.37
N ASP A 96 -13.85 -33.83 30.16
CA ASP A 96 -14.76 -32.77 29.75
C ASP A 96 -14.21 -31.92 28.60
N GLY A 97 -12.90 -31.68 28.57
CA GLY A 97 -12.24 -30.99 27.45
C GLY A 97 -12.24 -31.83 26.18
N LEU A 98 -12.00 -33.14 26.29
CA LEU A 98 -12.08 -34.06 25.14
C LEU A 98 -13.51 -34.15 24.60
N ARG A 99 -14.50 -34.26 25.49
CA ARG A 99 -15.94 -34.27 25.15
C ARG A 99 -16.36 -32.96 24.48
N PHE A 100 -15.91 -31.82 25.02
CA PHE A 100 -16.15 -30.50 24.44
C PHE A 100 -15.64 -30.42 23.01
N GLY A 101 -14.41 -30.89 22.75
CA GLY A 101 -13.87 -30.93 21.40
C GLY A 101 -14.64 -31.87 20.45
N ASN A 102 -15.09 -33.03 20.93
CA ASN A 102 -15.93 -33.94 20.13
C ASN A 102 -17.29 -33.32 19.77
N VAL A 103 -17.88 -32.49 20.63
CA VAL A 103 -19.11 -31.73 20.30
C VAL A 103 -18.82 -30.69 19.22
N ALA A 104 -17.69 -29.98 19.30
CA ALA A 104 -17.29 -28.99 18.29
C ALA A 104 -16.92 -29.60 16.93
N LEU A 105 -16.60 -30.89 16.90
CA LEU A 105 -16.28 -31.68 15.70
C LEU A 105 -17.44 -32.60 15.26
N SER A 106 -18.61 -32.49 15.89
CA SER A 106 -19.79 -33.27 15.51
C SER A 106 -20.33 -32.90 14.13
N ARG A 107 -21.08 -33.81 13.50
CA ARG A 107 -21.67 -33.58 12.17
C ARG A 107 -22.55 -32.32 12.16
N GLU A 108 -23.35 -32.14 13.20
CA GLU A 108 -24.22 -30.97 13.37
C GLU A 108 -23.41 -29.68 13.51
N ALA A 109 -22.24 -29.75 14.18
CA ALA A 109 -21.36 -28.61 14.37
C ALA A 109 -20.68 -28.15 13.08
N THR A 110 -20.40 -29.07 12.17
CA THR A 110 -19.59 -28.83 10.97
C THR A 110 -20.40 -28.88 9.68
N GLU A 111 -21.73 -28.96 9.76
CA GLU A 111 -22.60 -29.20 8.59
C GLU A 111 -22.44 -28.12 7.50
N SER A 112 -22.30 -26.86 7.90
CA SER A 112 -22.15 -25.70 7.00
C SER A 112 -20.70 -25.24 6.82
N ALA A 113 -19.72 -26.04 7.28
CA ALA A 113 -18.32 -25.63 7.29
C ALA A 113 -17.68 -25.72 5.89
N ASP A 114 -16.94 -24.68 5.51
CA ASP A 114 -16.05 -24.71 4.35
C ASP A 114 -14.68 -25.30 4.72
N LEU A 115 -14.24 -25.02 5.96
CA LEU A 115 -12.99 -25.49 6.56
C LEU A 115 -13.22 -25.96 8.00
N VAL A 116 -12.82 -27.19 8.32
CA VAL A 116 -12.82 -27.75 9.68
C VAL A 116 -11.38 -27.90 10.15
N ILE A 117 -11.07 -27.30 11.30
CA ILE A 117 -9.73 -27.34 11.91
C ILE A 117 -9.70 -28.28 13.10
N VAL A 118 -8.65 -29.08 13.19
CA VAL A 118 -8.34 -29.94 14.34
C VAL A 118 -6.91 -29.67 14.77
N ASP A 119 -6.74 -28.82 15.79
CA ASP A 119 -5.42 -28.52 16.36
C ASP A 119 -4.85 -29.70 17.19
N GLU A 120 -3.53 -29.79 17.37
CA GLU A 120 -2.86 -30.83 18.20
C GLU A 120 -3.27 -32.30 17.93
N PHE A 121 -3.54 -32.69 16.68
CA PHE A 121 -3.77 -34.10 16.31
C PHE A 121 -2.48 -34.91 16.52
N GLY A 122 -2.51 -35.89 17.43
CA GLY A 122 -1.29 -36.48 17.96
C GLY A 122 -1.42 -37.92 18.48
N PRO A 123 -0.57 -38.31 19.46
CA PRO A 123 -0.47 -39.71 19.90
C PRO A 123 -1.76 -40.29 20.49
N VAL A 124 -2.61 -39.46 21.11
CA VAL A 124 -3.90 -39.89 21.65
C VAL A 124 -4.82 -40.33 20.51
N GLU A 125 -4.91 -39.54 19.44
CA GLU A 125 -5.73 -39.83 18.26
C GLU A 125 -5.17 -40.99 17.44
N LEU A 126 -3.84 -41.10 17.35
CA LEU A 126 -3.17 -42.24 16.71
C LEU A 126 -3.46 -43.57 17.44
N SER A 127 -3.71 -43.52 18.76
CA SER A 127 -4.11 -44.69 19.56
C SER A 127 -5.61 -45.02 19.51
N GLY A 128 -6.40 -44.30 18.70
CA GLY A 128 -7.84 -44.51 18.60
C GLY A 128 -8.69 -43.72 19.61
N GLN A 129 -8.09 -42.81 20.38
CA GLN A 129 -8.75 -42.07 21.47
C GLN A 129 -8.89 -40.57 21.15
N GLY A 130 -9.35 -39.76 22.11
CA GLY A 130 -9.44 -38.31 21.98
C GLY A 130 -10.47 -37.89 20.94
N TRP A 131 -10.03 -37.17 19.91
CA TRP A 131 -10.89 -36.70 18.81
C TRP A 131 -10.93 -37.63 17.60
N ARG A 132 -10.31 -38.82 17.69
CA ARG A 132 -10.13 -39.72 16.56
C ARG A 132 -11.43 -40.10 15.84
N SER A 133 -12.43 -40.55 16.59
CA SER A 133 -13.73 -40.97 16.02
C SER A 133 -14.46 -39.82 15.31
N SER A 134 -14.33 -38.59 15.82
CA SER A 134 -14.91 -37.40 15.20
C SER A 134 -14.20 -37.06 13.89
N VAL A 135 -12.87 -37.15 13.84
CA VAL A 135 -12.09 -36.95 12.61
C VAL A 135 -12.42 -38.01 11.55
N ASP A 136 -12.51 -39.29 11.93
CA ASP A 136 -12.90 -40.37 11.02
C ASP A 136 -14.30 -40.12 10.43
N ALA A 137 -15.26 -39.69 11.26
CA ALA A 137 -16.61 -39.35 10.82
C ALA A 137 -16.63 -38.15 9.87
N LEU A 138 -15.84 -37.10 10.15
CA LEU A 138 -15.70 -35.92 9.29
C LEU A 138 -15.15 -36.29 7.92
N LEU A 139 -14.10 -37.12 7.87
CA LEU A 139 -13.47 -37.54 6.61
C LEU A 139 -14.42 -38.32 5.69
N VAL A 140 -15.36 -39.07 6.27
CA VAL A 140 -16.33 -39.87 5.52
C VAL A 140 -17.57 -39.08 5.11
N SER A 141 -18.01 -38.14 5.95
CA SER A 141 -19.35 -37.52 5.81
C SER A 141 -19.37 -36.03 5.51
N SER A 142 -18.22 -35.33 5.62
CA SER A 142 -18.13 -33.89 5.41
C SER A 142 -17.72 -33.54 3.99
N ASN A 143 -18.31 -32.47 3.45
CA ASN A 143 -17.84 -31.82 2.22
C ASN A 143 -16.84 -30.69 2.52
N ALA A 144 -16.53 -30.40 3.78
CA ALA A 144 -15.57 -29.36 4.16
C ALA A 144 -14.13 -29.78 3.83
N ALA A 145 -13.23 -28.80 3.71
CA ALA A 145 -11.80 -29.07 3.80
C ALA A 145 -11.45 -29.37 5.26
N ILE A 146 -10.66 -30.41 5.53
CA ILE A 146 -10.28 -30.80 6.89
C ILE A 146 -8.78 -30.56 7.06
N LEU A 147 -8.41 -29.77 8.07
CA LEU A 147 -7.03 -29.42 8.39
C LEU A 147 -6.64 -30.02 9.73
N LEU A 148 -5.73 -31.00 9.70
CA LEU A 148 -5.17 -31.62 10.91
C LEU A 148 -3.81 -31.00 11.21
N VAL A 149 -3.64 -30.45 12.41
CA VAL A 149 -2.37 -29.86 12.84
C VAL A 149 -1.56 -30.90 13.58
N ILE A 150 -0.40 -31.24 13.01
CA ILE A 150 0.37 -32.42 13.39
C ILE A 150 1.82 -32.00 13.68
N ARG A 151 2.47 -32.69 14.62
CA ARG A 151 3.90 -32.49 14.87
C ARG A 151 4.72 -33.20 13.80
N ARG A 152 5.85 -32.62 13.39
CA ARG A 152 6.65 -33.16 12.28
C ARG A 152 7.02 -34.63 12.49
N GLU A 153 7.36 -35.01 13.72
CA GLU A 153 7.72 -36.39 14.06
C GLU A 153 6.58 -37.41 13.94
N LEU A 154 5.32 -36.98 13.81
CA LEU A 154 4.14 -37.84 13.73
C LEU A 154 3.56 -37.95 12.33
N ILE A 155 4.09 -37.21 11.35
CA ILE A 155 3.47 -37.11 10.02
C ILE A 155 3.40 -38.46 9.32
N ASP A 156 4.44 -39.29 9.39
CA ASP A 156 4.47 -40.59 8.72
C ASP A 156 3.40 -41.53 9.29
N SER A 157 3.20 -41.49 10.62
CA SER A 157 2.17 -42.29 11.29
C SER A 157 0.76 -41.83 10.91
N VAL A 158 0.51 -40.51 10.85
CA VAL A 158 -0.80 -39.96 10.44
C VAL A 158 -1.06 -40.19 8.95
N HIS A 159 -0.04 -40.08 8.11
CA HIS A 159 -0.14 -40.34 6.68
C HIS A 159 -0.45 -41.83 6.41
N HIS A 160 0.19 -42.75 7.14
CA HIS A 160 -0.14 -44.17 7.04
C HIS A 160 -1.59 -44.45 7.49
N LEU A 161 -2.02 -43.77 8.55
CA LEU A 161 -3.36 -43.93 9.11
C LEU A 161 -4.50 -43.48 8.18
N TYR A 162 -4.27 -42.43 7.38
CA TYR A 162 -5.25 -41.87 6.44
C TYR A 162 -4.80 -42.00 4.98
N ALA A 163 -4.07 -43.08 4.65
CA ALA A 163 -3.51 -43.29 3.32
C ALA A 163 -4.57 -43.26 2.21
N ASP A 164 -5.79 -43.72 2.51
CA ASP A 164 -6.92 -43.77 1.58
C ASP A 164 -7.52 -42.39 1.23
N PHE A 165 -7.18 -41.33 1.98
CA PHE A 165 -7.78 -40.00 1.83
C PHE A 165 -6.90 -38.98 1.08
N HIS A 166 -5.74 -39.39 0.53
CA HIS A 166 -4.82 -38.55 -0.27
C HIS A 166 -4.58 -37.14 0.33
N GLY A 167 -4.15 -37.06 1.59
CA GLY A 167 -3.96 -35.79 2.29
C GLY A 167 -2.71 -35.01 1.85
N ARG A 168 -2.81 -33.69 1.77
CA ARG A 168 -1.70 -32.80 1.38
C ARG A 168 -0.93 -32.30 2.59
N VAL A 169 0.40 -32.44 2.58
CA VAL A 169 1.28 -31.96 3.65
C VAL A 169 1.69 -30.50 3.39
N LEU A 170 1.52 -29.66 4.40
CA LEU A 170 1.83 -28.23 4.38
C LEU A 170 2.70 -27.89 5.58
N ASP A 171 3.79 -27.15 5.34
CA ASP A 171 4.67 -26.71 6.41
C ASP A 171 4.11 -25.47 7.10
N ALA A 172 3.80 -25.59 8.38
CA ALA A 172 3.25 -24.53 9.21
C ALA A 172 4.16 -23.30 9.32
N ALA A 173 5.47 -23.46 9.09
CA ALA A 173 6.44 -22.37 9.11
C ALA A 173 6.54 -21.64 7.76
N GLU A 174 6.04 -22.22 6.66
CA GLU A 174 6.14 -21.64 5.33
C GLU A 174 4.96 -20.70 5.02
N PRO A 175 5.19 -19.41 4.72
CA PRO A 175 4.12 -18.48 4.39
C PRO A 175 3.30 -18.86 3.14
N LYS A 176 3.82 -19.67 2.23
CA LYS A 176 3.04 -20.15 1.06
C LYS A 176 1.93 -21.13 1.46
N SER A 177 2.08 -21.85 2.57
CA SER A 177 1.16 -22.91 2.98
C SER A 177 -0.23 -22.41 3.37
N TYR A 178 -0.36 -21.23 3.99
CA TYR A 178 -1.68 -20.67 4.28
C TYR A 178 -2.38 -20.18 3.00
N ARG A 179 -1.64 -19.53 2.09
CA ARG A 179 -2.19 -19.03 0.81
C ARG A 179 -2.72 -20.16 -0.04
N GLU A 180 -2.05 -21.30 0.04
CA GLU A 180 -2.44 -22.49 -0.70
C GLU A 180 -3.80 -23.03 -0.22
N ILE A 181 -4.04 -23.08 1.10
CA ILE A 181 -5.35 -23.48 1.64
C ILE A 181 -6.44 -22.51 1.19
N ILE A 182 -6.19 -21.21 1.31
CA ILE A 182 -7.12 -20.16 0.89
C ILE A 182 -7.43 -20.24 -0.61
N HIS A 183 -6.41 -20.45 -1.44
CA HIS A 183 -6.59 -20.64 -2.89
C HIS A 183 -7.44 -21.87 -3.20
N ILE A 184 -7.25 -22.97 -2.45
CA ILE A 184 -8.04 -24.18 -2.61
C ILE A 184 -9.49 -23.96 -2.17
N LEU A 185 -9.73 -23.25 -1.06
CA LEU A 185 -11.08 -22.88 -0.62
C LEU A 185 -11.80 -22.02 -1.67
N ASN A 186 -11.14 -20.99 -2.21
CA ASN A 186 -11.67 -20.16 -3.28
C ASN A 186 -11.98 -20.97 -4.55
N SER A 187 -11.07 -21.87 -4.94
CA SER A 187 -11.27 -22.76 -6.11
C SER A 187 -12.44 -23.74 -5.93
N ARG A 188 -12.85 -24.03 -4.69
CA ARG A 188 -14.03 -24.86 -4.39
C ARG A 188 -15.32 -24.06 -4.46
N CYS A 189 -15.32 -22.79 -4.01
CA CYS A 189 -16.49 -21.91 -4.08
C CYS A 189 -16.80 -21.44 -5.51
N HIS A 190 -15.78 -21.23 -6.36
CA HIS A 190 -15.95 -20.86 -7.77
C HIS A 190 -16.61 -21.93 -8.66
N ARG A 191 -16.95 -23.12 -8.14
CA ARG A 191 -17.72 -24.14 -8.89
C ARG A 191 -19.24 -24.04 -8.71
N VAL A 192 -19.75 -23.17 -7.83
CA VAL A 192 -21.20 -23.10 -7.54
C VAL A 192 -21.83 -21.75 -7.90
N GLY A 193 -21.06 -20.78 -8.38
CA GLY A 193 -21.64 -19.51 -8.79
C GLY A 193 -20.74 -18.72 -9.73
N TRP A 194 -21.36 -18.28 -10.82
CA TRP A 194 -20.92 -17.23 -11.74
C TRP A 194 -19.99 -17.68 -12.87
N ALA A 195 -20.65 -18.02 -13.98
CA ALA A 195 -20.15 -17.74 -15.30
C ALA A 195 -20.06 -16.21 -15.52
N ASP A 196 -19.10 -15.84 -16.36
CA ASP A 196 -18.87 -14.55 -17.02
C ASP A 196 -17.98 -13.46 -16.38
N SER A 197 -16.89 -13.19 -17.12
CA SER A 197 -16.07 -11.98 -17.24
C SER A 197 -15.01 -11.62 -16.18
N LEU A 198 -13.78 -12.10 -16.40
CA LEU A 198 -12.54 -11.36 -16.70
C LEU A 198 -11.30 -12.15 -16.20
N PRO A 199 -10.19 -12.22 -16.97
CA PRO A 199 -9.01 -13.00 -16.58
C PRO A 199 -8.08 -12.18 -15.67
N MET A 200 -7.52 -12.81 -14.63
CA MET A 200 -6.39 -12.27 -13.87
C MET A 200 -5.04 -12.79 -14.43
N PRO A 201 -3.98 -11.98 -14.45
CA PRO A 201 -2.72 -12.31 -15.11
C PRO A 201 -1.86 -13.28 -14.29
N SER A 202 -1.10 -14.11 -15.01
CA SER A 202 -0.05 -14.96 -14.47
C SER A 202 1.05 -14.15 -13.78
N LEU A 203 1.34 -14.46 -12.50
CA LEU A 203 2.53 -13.97 -11.81
C LEU A 203 3.61 -15.07 -11.80
N THR A 204 4.42 -15.07 -12.86
CA THR A 204 5.77 -15.62 -12.83
C THR A 204 6.70 -14.67 -12.09
N HIS A 205 7.61 -15.22 -11.30
CA HIS A 205 8.70 -14.51 -10.63
C HIS A 205 9.47 -13.60 -11.61
N HIS A 206 9.42 -12.28 -11.38
CA HIS A 206 10.41 -11.34 -11.88
C HIS A 206 10.86 -10.40 -10.76
N GLU A 207 12.18 -10.24 -10.68
CA GLU A 207 12.88 -9.23 -9.88
C GLU A 207 12.44 -7.80 -10.21
N PRO A 208 12.70 -6.82 -9.31
CA PRO A 208 11.94 -5.58 -9.26
C PRO A 208 12.53 -4.52 -10.20
N HIS A 209 12.21 -4.58 -11.48
CA HIS A 209 12.39 -3.46 -12.40
C HIS A 209 11.28 -3.48 -13.47
N GLY A 210 10.17 -2.83 -13.14
CA GLY A 210 9.01 -2.65 -14.00
C GLY A 210 7.87 -2.04 -13.18
N GLN A 211 7.38 -0.88 -13.59
CA GLN A 211 6.37 -0.06 -12.90
C GLN A 211 5.07 -0.85 -12.64
N THR A 212 4.97 -1.52 -11.50
CA THR A 212 3.69 -1.62 -10.79
C THR A 212 3.60 -0.37 -9.93
N SER A 213 2.74 0.57 -10.31
CA SER A 213 2.59 1.84 -9.59
C SER A 213 2.17 1.56 -8.14
N CYS A 214 2.87 2.16 -7.19
CA CYS A 214 2.42 2.16 -5.80
C CYS A 214 1.03 2.81 -5.72
N PRO A 215 0.09 2.29 -4.91
CA PRO A 215 -1.20 2.94 -4.71
C PRO A 215 -0.99 4.36 -4.16
N SER A 216 -1.70 5.34 -4.73
CA SER A 216 -1.64 6.74 -4.34
C SER A 216 -2.66 7.09 -3.27
N TYR A 217 -2.25 7.87 -2.27
CA TYR A 217 -3.05 8.34 -1.15
C TYR A 217 -2.85 9.85 -0.94
N GLU A 218 -3.49 10.64 -1.79
CA GLU A 218 -3.34 12.10 -1.85
C GLU A 218 -3.73 12.82 -0.53
N ARG A 219 -4.57 12.17 0.30
CA ARG A 219 -5.03 12.70 1.59
C ARG A 219 -4.07 12.43 2.76
N MET A 220 -2.95 11.75 2.52
CA MET A 220 -1.92 11.49 3.52
C MET A 220 -0.70 12.39 3.30
N LEU A 221 -0.32 13.12 4.34
CA LEU A 221 0.99 13.75 4.48
C LEU A 221 1.91 12.75 5.17
N LEU A 222 2.92 12.25 4.47
CA LEU A 222 3.93 11.39 5.03
C LEU A 222 5.12 12.22 5.51
N ILE A 223 5.59 11.97 6.73
CA ILE A 223 6.78 12.59 7.29
C ILE A 223 7.78 11.49 7.63
N GLY A 224 8.89 11.47 6.90
CA GLY A 224 10.06 10.63 7.15
C GLY A 224 11.16 11.39 7.90
N SER A 225 12.20 10.70 8.32
CA SER A 225 13.37 11.28 9.01
C SER A 225 14.66 10.53 8.71
N ALA A 226 15.77 11.28 8.56
CA ALA A 226 17.10 10.72 8.35
C ALA A 226 17.59 9.88 9.55
N GLY A 227 17.25 10.29 10.78
CA GLY A 227 17.82 9.77 12.03
C GLY A 227 16.80 9.56 13.15
N ARG A 228 17.25 9.36 14.40
CA ARG A 228 16.39 9.46 15.60
C ARG A 228 16.45 10.89 16.13
N ASN A 229 15.40 11.37 16.79
CA ASN A 229 15.37 12.68 17.47
C ASN A 229 15.74 13.87 16.56
N VAL A 230 15.34 13.80 15.29
CA VAL A 230 15.59 14.86 14.29
C VAL A 230 14.48 15.93 14.31
N GLY A 231 13.35 15.65 14.97
CA GLY A 231 12.22 16.59 15.06
C GLY A 231 10.99 16.19 14.24
N LYS A 232 10.93 14.96 13.72
CA LYS A 232 9.81 14.44 12.91
C LYS A 232 8.43 14.71 13.55
N THR A 233 8.29 14.33 14.81
CA THR A 233 7.04 14.50 15.56
C THR A 233 6.75 15.96 15.87
N GLU A 234 7.79 16.80 16.02
CA GLU A 234 7.56 18.23 16.24
C GLU A 234 7.04 18.90 14.96
N LEU A 235 7.62 18.59 13.80
CA LEU A 235 7.10 19.06 12.50
C LEU A 235 5.64 18.60 12.29
N ALA A 236 5.34 17.33 12.58
CA ALA A 236 3.97 16.81 12.53
C ALA A 236 3.02 17.59 13.46
N CYS A 237 3.46 17.91 14.68
CA CYS A 237 2.68 18.69 15.64
C CYS A 237 2.46 20.13 15.18
N GLU A 238 3.46 20.80 14.60
CA GLU A 238 3.30 22.17 14.09
C GLU A 238 2.30 22.23 12.92
N ILE A 239 2.37 21.28 12.00
CA ILE A 239 1.40 21.17 10.91
C ILE A 239 0.00 20.88 11.48
N LEU A 240 -0.14 19.95 12.43
CA LEU A 240 -1.42 19.69 13.10
C LEU A 240 -1.99 20.94 13.76
N ARG A 241 -1.20 21.68 14.54
CA ARG A 241 -1.67 22.91 15.22
C ARG A 241 -2.18 23.96 14.23
N LYS A 242 -1.59 24.02 13.03
CA LYS A 242 -2.01 24.93 11.96
C LYS A 242 -3.36 24.52 11.34
N PHE A 243 -3.56 23.23 11.03
CA PHE A 243 -4.70 22.79 10.22
C PHE A 243 -5.87 22.19 11.02
N SER A 244 -5.63 21.64 12.21
CA SER A 244 -6.64 20.95 13.03
C SER A 244 -7.82 21.81 13.46
N LYS A 245 -7.65 23.14 13.48
CA LYS A 245 -8.73 24.08 13.81
C LYS A 245 -9.82 24.15 12.75
N SER A 246 -9.48 23.87 11.49
CA SER A 246 -10.39 23.95 10.34
C SER A 246 -10.62 22.61 9.65
N HIS A 247 -9.85 21.58 9.97
CA HIS A 247 -9.91 20.28 9.34
C HIS A 247 -9.84 19.15 10.35
N ASN A 248 -10.60 18.10 10.10
CA ASN A 248 -10.52 16.85 10.85
C ASN A 248 -9.32 16.03 10.34
N ILE A 249 -8.24 15.95 11.11
CA ILE A 249 -6.99 15.29 10.70
C ILE A 249 -6.66 14.13 11.64
N VAL A 250 -6.44 12.96 11.05
CA VAL A 250 -6.01 11.75 11.77
C VAL A 250 -4.48 11.72 11.87
N GLY A 251 -3.96 11.53 13.07
CA GLY A 251 -2.53 11.29 13.30
C GLY A 251 -2.20 9.81 13.16
N ILE A 252 -1.12 9.49 12.48
CA ILE A 252 -0.67 8.11 12.29
C ILE A 252 0.81 8.03 12.63
N LYS A 253 1.19 7.01 13.40
CA LYS A 253 2.59 6.62 13.58
C LYS A 253 2.77 5.21 13.09
N VAL A 254 3.77 4.97 12.24
CA VAL A 254 4.11 3.61 11.79
C VAL A 254 5.48 3.23 12.31
N THR A 255 5.60 2.04 12.86
CA THR A 255 6.86 1.46 13.31
C THR A 255 7.04 0.09 12.69
N THR A 256 8.04 -0.04 11.82
CA THR A 256 8.43 -1.33 11.25
C THR A 256 9.29 -2.12 12.23
N VAL A 257 8.96 -3.39 12.43
CA VAL A 257 9.77 -4.34 13.20
C VAL A 257 10.52 -5.23 12.21
N ALA A 258 11.84 -5.31 12.37
CA ALA A 258 12.69 -6.30 11.71
C ALA A 258 12.93 -7.44 12.71
N ASP A 259 13.02 -8.67 12.24
CA ASP A 259 13.07 -9.90 13.04
C ASP A 259 14.39 -10.11 13.84
N GLU A 260 15.08 -9.04 14.21
CA GLU A 260 16.33 -9.10 14.97
C GLU A 260 16.15 -8.72 16.44
N LYS A 261 16.63 -9.63 17.29
CA LYS A 261 16.82 -9.49 18.73
C LYS A 261 17.31 -8.09 19.11
N GLY A 262 16.61 -7.44 20.05
CA GLY A 262 17.19 -6.33 20.82
C GLY A 262 16.80 -4.92 20.38
N CYS A 263 15.52 -4.59 20.51
CA CYS A 263 15.10 -3.22 20.82
C CYS A 263 13.92 -3.35 21.80
N GLY A 264 13.88 -2.56 22.87
CA GLY A 264 12.87 -2.65 23.95
C GLY A 264 11.40 -2.39 23.54
N VAL A 265 11.12 -2.37 22.24
CA VAL A 265 9.77 -2.32 21.62
C VAL A 265 9.42 -3.65 20.91
N CYS A 266 10.41 -4.52 20.68
CA CYS A 266 10.31 -5.75 19.88
C CYS A 266 9.65 -6.94 20.59
N SER A 267 9.09 -6.75 21.78
CA SER A 267 8.52 -7.84 22.60
C SER A 267 7.00 -7.98 22.52
N SER A 268 6.29 -7.26 21.63
CA SER A 268 4.84 -7.06 21.80
C SER A 268 3.98 -6.93 20.53
N ILE A 269 4.36 -7.56 19.42
CA ILE A 269 3.44 -7.76 18.29
C ILE A 269 3.06 -9.24 18.25
N TYR A 270 1.81 -9.55 18.60
CA TYR A 270 1.19 -10.82 18.25
C TYR A 270 0.59 -10.64 16.85
N GLY A 271 1.17 -11.26 15.82
CA GLY A 271 0.64 -11.17 14.43
C GLY A 271 1.57 -10.49 13.42
N ALA A 272 1.05 -10.24 12.21
CA ALA A 272 1.75 -9.52 11.13
C ALA A 272 1.83 -8.00 11.37
N TYR A 273 0.83 -7.47 12.06
CA TYR A 273 0.75 -6.07 12.48
C TYR A 273 -0.13 -5.94 13.73
N SER A 274 -0.12 -4.76 14.35
CA SER A 274 -0.97 -4.35 15.45
C SER A 274 -1.30 -2.86 15.29
N ILE A 275 -2.58 -2.53 15.26
CA ILE A 275 -3.09 -1.15 15.23
C ILE A 275 -3.65 -0.84 16.62
N VAL A 276 -3.20 0.27 17.21
CA VAL A 276 -3.72 0.74 18.50
C VAL A 276 -4.08 2.21 18.38
N GLU A 277 -5.29 2.57 18.80
CA GLU A 277 -5.70 3.97 18.94
C GLU A 277 -5.16 4.55 20.24
N GLU A 278 -4.50 5.71 20.16
CA GLU A 278 -4.04 6.47 21.31
C GLU A 278 -5.19 7.31 21.87
N THR A 279 -5.63 6.96 23.07
CA THR A 279 -6.70 7.67 23.79
C THR A 279 -6.15 8.55 24.92
N ASN A 280 -4.86 8.45 25.25
CA ASN A 280 -4.25 9.17 26.37
C ASN A 280 -3.33 10.30 25.90
N ALA A 281 -3.88 11.51 25.83
CA ALA A 281 -3.16 12.72 25.48
C ALA A 281 -2.08 13.14 26.50
N HIS A 282 -2.01 12.55 27.69
CA HIS A 282 -1.05 12.93 28.75
C HIS A 282 0.19 12.04 28.81
N SER A 283 0.29 11.00 27.97
CA SER A 283 1.48 10.15 27.96
C SER A 283 2.70 10.86 27.36
N ARG A 284 3.89 10.32 27.64
CA ARG A 284 5.17 10.80 27.05
C ARG A 284 5.42 10.27 25.63
N LYS A 285 4.50 9.49 25.06
CA LYS A 285 4.66 8.89 23.72
C LYS A 285 4.49 9.95 22.63
N ASP A 286 5.10 9.72 21.47
CA ASP A 286 4.92 10.60 20.30
C ASP A 286 3.45 10.63 19.82
N THR A 287 2.74 9.51 19.93
CA THR A 287 1.31 9.40 19.62
C THR A 287 0.48 10.38 20.45
N ALA A 288 0.76 10.49 21.75
CA ALA A 288 0.10 11.46 22.61
C ALA A 288 0.44 12.92 22.26
N ARG A 289 1.63 13.19 21.68
CA ARG A 289 1.98 14.53 21.19
C ARG A 289 1.12 14.93 20.00
N LEU A 290 0.88 14.02 19.05
CA LEU A 290 -0.01 14.26 17.92
C LEU A 290 -1.45 14.56 18.39
N LEU A 291 -1.95 13.81 19.37
CA LEU A 291 -3.28 14.04 19.94
C LEU A 291 -3.38 15.41 20.62
N ARG A 292 -2.37 15.79 21.43
CA ARG A 292 -2.28 17.14 22.03
C ARG A 292 -2.16 18.26 21.01
N ALA A 293 -1.59 17.99 19.84
CA ALA A 293 -1.43 18.97 18.77
C ALA A 293 -2.73 19.22 17.97
N GLY A 294 -3.79 18.46 18.24
CA GLY A 294 -5.11 18.64 17.64
C GLY A 294 -5.52 17.58 16.63
N ALA A 295 -4.79 16.46 16.51
CA ALA A 295 -5.30 15.32 15.74
C ALA A 295 -6.62 14.82 16.37
N SER A 296 -7.61 14.51 15.54
CA SER A 296 -8.93 14.07 16.02
C SER A 296 -8.91 12.65 16.59
N ARG A 297 -8.12 11.79 15.95
CA ARG A 297 -7.81 10.41 16.33
C ARG A 297 -6.35 10.16 16.02
N VAL A 298 -5.70 9.31 16.81
CA VAL A 298 -4.30 8.96 16.58
C VAL A 298 -4.12 7.45 16.61
N PHE A 299 -3.54 6.89 15.56
CA PHE A 299 -3.26 5.46 15.47
C PHE A 299 -1.76 5.17 15.47
N TRP A 300 -1.40 4.08 16.13
CA TRP A 300 -0.06 3.50 16.06
C TRP A 300 -0.12 2.14 15.38
N LEU A 301 0.39 2.08 14.15
CA LEU A 301 0.63 0.85 13.42
C LEU A 301 2.02 0.32 13.73
N ARG A 302 2.08 -0.88 14.29
CA ARG A 302 3.32 -1.66 14.42
C ARG A 302 3.22 -2.83 13.45
N VAL A 303 4.18 -3.00 12.55
CA VAL A 303 4.04 -3.93 11.42
C VAL A 303 5.37 -4.57 11.06
N LEU A 304 5.35 -5.84 10.69
CA LEU A 304 6.51 -6.52 10.11
C LEU A 304 6.83 -5.92 8.75
N GLN A 305 8.11 -5.71 8.44
CA GLN A 305 8.50 -4.98 7.22
C GLN A 305 7.95 -5.62 5.94
N GLU A 306 7.91 -6.95 5.88
CA GLU A 306 7.39 -7.75 4.77
C GLU A 306 5.85 -7.76 4.68
N ARG A 307 5.14 -7.21 5.68
CA ARG A 307 3.68 -7.11 5.77
C ARG A 307 3.19 -5.66 5.77
N LEU A 308 4.01 -4.74 5.28
CA LEU A 308 3.72 -3.30 5.26
C LEU A 308 2.44 -2.95 4.51
N LEU A 309 2.19 -3.58 3.36
CA LEU A 309 0.98 -3.34 2.57
C LEU A 309 -0.27 -3.79 3.35
N ASP A 310 -0.26 -5.01 3.90
CA ASP A 310 -1.39 -5.52 4.69
C ASP A 310 -1.69 -4.65 5.92
N GLY A 311 -0.65 -4.21 6.62
CA GLY A 311 -0.80 -3.32 7.77
C GLY A 311 -1.32 -1.93 7.37
N LEU A 312 -0.94 -1.43 6.19
CA LEU A 312 -1.49 -0.18 5.64
C LEU A 312 -2.96 -0.35 5.27
N THR A 313 -3.33 -1.42 4.55
CA THR A 313 -4.72 -1.70 4.18
C THR A 313 -5.63 -1.74 5.40
N ALA A 314 -5.26 -2.54 6.41
CA ALA A 314 -6.03 -2.64 7.65
C ALA A 314 -6.10 -1.31 8.41
N LEU A 315 -5.02 -0.52 8.38
CA LEU A 315 -5.03 0.81 8.99
C LEU A 315 -6.02 1.74 8.29
N LEU A 316 -6.06 1.73 6.95
CA LEU A 316 -6.96 2.58 6.17
C LEU A 316 -8.43 2.20 6.39
N ASP A 317 -8.75 0.92 6.56
CA ASP A 317 -10.10 0.46 6.90
C ASP A 317 -10.57 1.04 8.25
N VAL A 318 -9.68 1.09 9.24
CA VAL A 318 -9.98 1.62 10.58
C VAL A 318 -10.02 3.15 10.61
N VAL A 319 -9.16 3.80 9.83
CA VAL A 319 -9.12 5.26 9.68
C VAL A 319 -10.36 5.76 8.93
N GLY A 320 -10.86 4.96 7.99
CA GLY A 320 -12.04 5.23 7.19
C GLY A 320 -11.71 5.92 5.85
N PRO A 321 -12.53 5.68 4.82
CA PRO A 321 -12.32 6.23 3.49
C PRO A 321 -12.37 7.77 3.52
N GLY A 322 -11.45 8.40 2.80
CA GLY A 322 -11.43 9.84 2.63
C GLY A 322 -10.88 10.64 3.83
N ALA A 323 -10.39 10.00 4.90
CA ALA A 323 -9.77 10.71 5.99
C ALA A 323 -8.50 11.46 5.53
N VAL A 324 -8.35 12.71 5.98
CA VAL A 324 -7.08 13.44 5.87
C VAL A 324 -6.19 13.02 7.01
N SER A 325 -4.94 12.65 6.72
CA SER A 325 -4.02 12.11 7.72
C SER A 325 -2.61 12.68 7.64
N ILE A 326 -1.93 12.70 8.79
CA ILE A 326 -0.49 12.98 8.91
C ILE A 326 0.18 11.74 9.48
N CYS A 327 1.06 11.13 8.70
CA CYS A 327 1.68 9.85 9.00
C CYS A 327 3.18 9.99 9.23
N GLU A 328 3.67 9.49 10.36
CA GLU A 328 5.09 9.42 10.66
C GLU A 328 5.70 8.07 10.26
N SER A 329 6.36 7.99 9.09
CA SER A 329 7.06 6.78 8.63
C SER A 329 8.06 7.03 7.51
N ASN A 330 9.18 6.29 7.53
CA ASN A 330 10.02 6.14 6.32
C ASN A 330 9.49 4.98 5.47
N SER A 331 9.30 3.83 6.12
CA SER A 331 9.06 2.55 5.44
C SER A 331 7.71 2.47 4.73
N LEU A 332 6.73 3.29 5.13
CA LEU A 332 5.43 3.30 4.45
C LEU A 332 5.57 3.74 2.99
N ARG A 333 6.57 4.58 2.67
CA ARG A 333 6.84 5.02 1.29
C ARG A 333 7.22 3.86 0.35
N TYR A 334 7.59 2.69 0.86
CA TYR A 334 7.89 1.51 0.03
C TYR A 334 6.65 0.92 -0.66
N VAL A 335 5.46 1.17 -0.11
CA VAL A 335 4.22 0.48 -0.51
C VAL A 335 3.10 1.44 -0.90
N MET A 336 3.35 2.75 -0.88
CA MET A 336 2.36 3.76 -1.28
C MET A 336 2.99 5.12 -1.65
N GLU A 337 2.25 5.93 -2.42
CA GLU A 337 2.61 7.32 -2.75
C GLU A 337 1.71 8.33 -2.02
N PRO A 338 2.24 9.21 -1.14
CA PRO A 338 1.42 10.15 -0.40
C PRO A 338 1.14 11.41 -1.23
N GLY A 339 0.13 12.20 -0.86
CA GLY A 339 -0.07 13.52 -1.48
C GLY A 339 1.10 14.47 -1.26
N LEU A 340 1.78 14.34 -0.10
CA LEU A 340 3.00 15.06 0.19
C LEU A 340 3.93 14.18 1.05
N PHE A 341 5.21 14.09 0.68
CA PHE A 341 6.26 13.41 1.43
C PHE A 341 7.37 14.38 1.86
N LEU A 342 7.44 14.66 3.16
CA LEU A 342 8.50 15.48 3.75
C LEU A 342 9.51 14.59 4.47
N MET A 343 10.80 14.89 4.33
CA MET A 343 11.85 14.21 5.09
C MET A 343 12.64 15.16 5.94
N ILE A 344 12.74 14.89 7.24
CA ILE A 344 13.50 15.73 8.16
C ILE A 344 14.96 15.26 8.30
N SER A 345 15.90 16.21 8.27
CA SER A 345 17.32 15.99 8.54
C SER A 345 17.91 17.09 9.44
N ARG A 346 19.12 16.89 9.98
CA ARG A 346 19.91 17.94 10.63
C ARG A 346 20.93 18.49 9.62
N PRO A 347 21.25 19.80 9.65
CA PRO A 347 22.17 20.42 8.70
C PRO A 347 23.53 19.71 8.54
N GLU A 348 24.09 19.20 9.65
CA GLU A 348 25.44 18.62 9.69
C GLU A 348 25.45 17.07 9.72
N SER A 349 24.29 16.42 9.61
CA SER A 349 24.19 14.97 9.70
C SER A 349 24.14 14.32 8.32
N ASN A 350 25.27 13.77 7.88
CA ASN A 350 25.32 12.89 6.70
C ASN A 350 24.83 11.45 7.00
N ALA A 351 24.45 11.18 8.26
CA ALA A 351 24.07 9.86 8.71
C ALA A 351 22.57 9.57 8.43
N TRP A 352 22.28 9.16 7.20
CA TRP A 352 20.97 8.61 6.84
C TRP A 352 20.86 7.15 7.27
N LYS A 353 19.81 6.80 8.03
CA LYS A 353 19.45 5.40 8.30
C LYS A 353 19.16 4.64 7.01
N SER A 354 19.34 3.32 7.02
CA SER A 354 19.03 2.44 5.89
C SER A 354 17.63 2.68 5.32
N SER A 355 16.62 2.78 6.18
CA SER A 355 15.24 3.05 5.74
C SER A 355 15.03 4.44 5.15
N ALA A 356 15.82 5.43 5.57
CA ALA A 356 15.76 6.79 5.05
C ALA A 356 16.45 6.89 3.68
N ARG A 357 17.59 6.22 3.49
CA ARG A 357 18.35 6.20 2.23
C ARG A 357 17.54 5.68 1.05
N LYS A 358 16.68 4.68 1.30
CA LYS A 358 15.85 4.06 0.26
C LYS A 358 14.75 4.98 -0.29
N VAL A 359 14.37 6.03 0.45
CA VAL A 359 13.20 6.88 0.12
C VAL A 359 13.54 8.36 0.03
N LYS A 360 14.77 8.78 0.39
CA LYS A 360 15.16 10.20 0.39
C LYS A 360 14.96 10.90 -0.94
N ASP A 361 15.20 10.18 -2.04
CA ASP A 361 15.11 10.74 -3.38
C ASP A 361 13.66 10.78 -3.89
N LEU A 362 12.72 10.23 -3.11
CA LEU A 362 11.28 10.29 -3.33
C LEU A 362 10.60 11.41 -2.54
N ALA A 363 11.34 12.12 -1.67
CA ALA A 363 10.80 13.19 -0.86
C ALA A 363 10.55 14.45 -1.69
N ASP A 364 9.39 15.06 -1.51
CA ASP A 364 9.05 16.35 -2.12
C ASP A 364 9.92 17.48 -1.56
N ARG A 365 10.30 17.37 -0.28
CA ARG A 365 11.22 18.30 0.37
C ARG A 365 11.99 17.65 1.50
N ILE A 366 13.29 17.96 1.55
CA ILE A 366 14.11 17.71 2.73
C ILE A 366 14.05 18.95 3.62
N VAL A 367 13.50 18.79 4.83
CA VAL A 367 13.35 19.83 5.84
C VAL A 367 14.52 19.75 6.82
N LEU A 368 15.29 20.82 6.94
CA LEU A 368 16.36 20.91 7.93
C LEU A 368 15.78 21.35 9.27
N SER A 369 16.18 20.67 10.34
CA SER A 369 15.75 20.95 11.70
C SER A 369 16.94 21.31 12.57
N GLN A 370 16.89 22.51 13.17
CA GLN A 370 17.93 23.01 14.07
C GLN A 370 17.29 23.87 15.16
N ASN A 371 17.61 23.58 16.43
CA ASN A 371 17.15 24.36 17.59
C ASN A 371 15.63 24.60 17.63
N GLY A 372 14.83 23.61 17.24
CA GLY A 372 13.37 23.70 17.22
C GLY A 372 12.79 24.55 16.08
N LYS A 373 13.61 24.94 15.10
CA LYS A 373 13.17 25.61 13.88
C LYS A 373 13.33 24.68 12.68
N PHE A 374 12.45 24.85 11.70
CA PHE A 374 12.47 24.13 10.44
C PHE A 374 12.84 25.08 9.29
N SER A 375 13.59 24.58 8.31
CA SER A 375 13.87 25.33 7.07
C SER A 375 12.67 25.45 6.14
N LEU A 376 11.60 24.69 6.41
CA LEU A 376 10.34 24.74 5.66
C LEU A 376 9.47 25.85 6.25
N ASP A 377 9.04 26.76 5.39
CA ASP A 377 7.95 27.67 5.71
C ASP A 377 6.63 26.87 5.69
N LEU A 378 5.97 26.77 6.85
CA LEU A 378 4.72 26.02 6.97
C LEU A 378 3.58 26.63 6.16
N ASP A 379 3.68 27.89 5.73
CA ASP A 379 2.73 28.52 4.79
C ASP A 379 2.82 27.95 3.38
N GLN A 380 3.88 27.21 3.07
CA GLN A 380 3.95 26.43 1.84
C GLN A 380 3.19 25.11 1.93
N VAL A 381 3.00 24.54 3.12
CA VAL A 381 2.16 23.34 3.26
C VAL A 381 0.70 23.76 3.12
N ARG A 382 -0.04 23.08 2.24
CA ARG A 382 -1.45 23.35 1.95
C ARG A 382 -2.27 22.06 2.03
N LEU A 383 -3.54 22.22 2.35
CA LEU A 383 -4.56 21.18 2.29
C LEU A 383 -5.67 21.71 1.39
N VAL A 384 -5.75 21.20 0.16
CA VAL A 384 -6.63 21.71 -0.90
C VAL A 384 -7.50 20.55 -1.39
N ASP A 385 -8.81 20.69 -1.29
CA ASP A 385 -9.78 19.64 -1.60
C ASP A 385 -9.50 18.30 -0.87
N GLY A 386 -9.00 18.40 0.37
CA GLY A 386 -8.62 17.25 1.19
C GLY A 386 -7.27 16.61 0.82
N ARG A 387 -6.53 17.18 -0.13
CA ARG A 387 -5.20 16.69 -0.56
C ARG A 387 -4.09 17.55 0.00
N TRP A 388 -3.02 16.90 0.46
CA TRP A 388 -1.83 17.62 0.90
C TRP A 388 -1.00 18.07 -0.29
N ALA A 389 -0.57 19.33 -0.26
CA ALA A 389 0.26 19.91 -1.30
C ALA A 389 1.37 20.77 -0.68
N LEU A 390 2.46 20.93 -1.42
CA LEU A 390 3.52 21.88 -1.12
C LEU A 390 3.51 22.96 -2.21
N LEU A 391 3.27 24.20 -1.78
CA LEU A 391 3.22 25.40 -2.60
C LEU A 391 4.64 25.83 -2.96
N GLU A 392 4.95 25.76 -4.25
CA GLU A 392 6.18 26.24 -4.85
C GLU A 392 6.03 27.71 -5.23
N LYS A 393 7.10 28.49 -5.00
CA LYS A 393 7.21 29.90 -5.42
C LYS A 393 7.51 30.00 -6.92
N ALA A 394 6.60 29.46 -7.70
CA ALA A 394 6.71 29.27 -9.13
C ALA A 394 5.34 29.35 -9.79
N THR A 395 5.34 29.62 -11.08
CA THR A 395 4.15 29.58 -11.92
C THR A 395 4.11 28.26 -12.67
N ALA A 396 2.97 27.58 -12.69
CA ALA A 396 2.74 26.48 -13.62
C ALA A 396 2.07 26.99 -14.89
N ILE A 397 2.60 26.60 -16.05
CA ILE A 397 2.10 26.97 -17.37
C ILE A 397 1.62 25.69 -18.05
N VAL A 398 0.32 25.58 -18.24
CA VAL A 398 -0.31 24.46 -18.96
C VAL A 398 -0.46 24.85 -20.43
N MET A 399 0.23 24.13 -21.29
CA MET A 399 0.20 24.34 -22.74
C MET A 399 -0.99 23.59 -23.34
N ALA A 400 -2.05 24.35 -23.63
CA ALA A 400 -3.31 23.85 -24.19
C ALA A 400 -3.57 24.33 -25.62
N GLY A 401 -2.58 25.01 -26.23
CA GLY A 401 -2.61 25.45 -27.62
C GLY A 401 -2.06 24.40 -28.59
N GLY A 402 -2.72 24.25 -29.75
CA GLY A 402 -2.26 23.41 -30.85
C GLY A 402 -3.42 22.86 -31.69
N ALA A 403 -3.20 22.66 -32.98
CA ALA A 403 -4.27 22.28 -33.93
C ALA A 403 -4.65 20.78 -33.92
N SER A 404 -4.19 19.98 -32.94
CA SER A 404 -4.51 18.54 -32.76
C SER A 404 -4.60 17.71 -34.08
N GLN A 405 -3.75 18.04 -35.05
CA GLN A 405 -3.92 17.59 -36.44
C GLN A 405 -3.77 16.07 -36.63
N ARG A 406 -3.06 15.40 -35.72
CA ARG A 406 -2.80 13.94 -35.81
C ARG A 406 -3.94 13.08 -35.26
N MET A 407 -4.71 13.58 -34.30
CA MET A 407 -5.78 12.84 -33.64
C MET A 407 -7.17 13.19 -34.20
N GLY A 408 -7.30 14.32 -34.91
CA GLY A 408 -8.57 14.80 -35.46
C GLY A 408 -9.60 15.25 -34.41
N THR A 409 -9.28 15.08 -33.12
CA THR A 409 -10.12 15.42 -31.96
C THR A 409 -9.31 16.26 -30.98
N ASP A 410 -10.00 17.13 -30.26
CA ASP A 410 -9.41 18.01 -29.27
C ASP A 410 -8.97 17.27 -28.00
N LYS A 411 -7.67 16.92 -27.94
CA LYS A 411 -7.07 16.17 -26.82
C LYS A 411 -7.39 16.74 -25.44
N SER A 412 -7.36 18.07 -25.31
CA SER A 412 -7.54 18.74 -24.02
C SER A 412 -8.90 18.45 -23.37
N MET A 413 -9.90 18.12 -24.19
CA MET A 413 -11.27 17.85 -23.78
C MET A 413 -11.60 16.36 -23.70
N LEU A 414 -10.64 15.47 -23.94
CA LEU A 414 -10.84 14.03 -23.80
C LEU A 414 -11.19 13.69 -22.35
N PRO A 415 -12.28 12.95 -22.08
CA PRO A 415 -12.72 12.68 -20.72
C PRO A 415 -11.87 11.60 -20.05
N ILE A 416 -11.32 11.89 -18.88
CA ILE A 416 -10.69 10.94 -17.96
C ILE A 416 -11.52 10.93 -16.70
N ASN A 417 -12.06 9.76 -16.32
CA ASN A 417 -12.97 9.60 -15.17
C ASN A 417 -14.12 10.64 -15.17
N GLY A 418 -14.67 10.91 -16.37
CA GLY A 418 -15.77 11.86 -16.56
C GLY A 418 -15.39 13.34 -16.59
N ARG A 419 -14.10 13.70 -16.52
CA ARG A 419 -13.62 15.09 -16.56
C ARG A 419 -12.66 15.33 -17.73
N PRO A 420 -12.64 16.50 -18.37
CA PRO A 420 -11.64 16.85 -19.38
C PRO A 420 -10.21 16.59 -18.90
N LEU A 421 -9.35 16.09 -19.77
CA LEU A 421 -7.93 15.84 -19.49
C LEU A 421 -7.23 17.11 -18.98
N ILE A 422 -7.51 18.28 -19.56
CA ILE A 422 -6.97 19.55 -19.06
C ILE A 422 -7.41 19.87 -17.62
N GLU A 423 -8.65 19.53 -17.25
CA GLU A 423 -9.14 19.69 -15.87
C GLU A 423 -8.36 18.79 -14.92
N THR A 424 -8.03 17.57 -15.36
CA THR A 424 -7.21 16.62 -14.60
C THR A 424 -5.78 17.14 -14.40
N VAL A 425 -5.17 17.73 -15.43
CA VAL A 425 -3.83 18.35 -15.37
C VAL A 425 -3.84 19.55 -14.42
N CYS A 426 -4.77 20.49 -14.61
CA CYS A 426 -4.89 21.67 -13.77
C CYS A 426 -5.22 21.32 -12.31
N GLY A 427 -6.07 20.32 -12.08
CA GLY A 427 -6.42 19.83 -10.76
C GLY A 427 -5.22 19.25 -9.99
N GLN A 428 -4.26 18.61 -10.67
CA GLN A 428 -3.01 18.14 -10.04
C GLN A 428 -2.09 19.30 -9.64
N LEU A 429 -2.11 20.41 -10.39
CA LEU A 429 -1.28 21.59 -10.13
C LEU A 429 -1.91 22.52 -9.07
N HIS A 430 -3.24 22.50 -8.94
CA HIS A 430 -3.99 23.37 -8.04
C HIS A 430 -3.50 23.25 -6.59
N GLY A 431 -3.14 24.39 -5.98
CA GLY A 431 -2.59 24.45 -4.63
C GLY A 431 -1.10 24.14 -4.49
N SER A 432 -0.43 23.67 -5.56
CA SER A 432 1.02 23.39 -5.57
C SER A 432 1.86 24.53 -6.15
N PHE A 433 1.24 25.51 -6.82
CA PHE A 433 1.92 26.65 -7.46
C PHE A 433 1.23 27.96 -7.08
N GLU A 434 1.99 29.06 -6.97
CA GLU A 434 1.46 30.40 -6.64
C GLU A 434 0.54 30.95 -7.75
N GLN A 435 0.83 30.60 -8.99
CA GLN A 435 0.04 30.95 -10.17
C GLN A 435 -0.06 29.76 -11.10
N ILE A 436 -1.23 29.59 -11.73
CA ILE A 436 -1.45 28.64 -12.82
C ILE A 436 -1.95 29.44 -14.02
N LEU A 437 -1.25 29.32 -15.14
CA LEU A 437 -1.58 29.93 -16.42
C LEU A 437 -1.93 28.84 -17.42
N ILE A 438 -2.96 29.07 -18.23
CA ILE A 438 -3.29 28.21 -19.37
C ILE A 438 -2.91 28.95 -20.65
N SER A 439 -1.91 28.44 -21.37
CA SER A 439 -1.55 28.99 -22.68
C SER A 439 -2.49 28.41 -23.74
N ALA A 440 -3.43 29.24 -24.19
CA ALA A 440 -4.45 28.88 -25.19
C ALA A 440 -4.97 30.11 -25.94
N ASN A 441 -5.29 29.93 -27.22
CA ASN A 441 -5.86 31.00 -28.05
C ASN A 441 -7.40 31.10 -27.95
N ASP A 442 -8.07 30.00 -27.63
CA ASP A 442 -9.50 29.96 -27.35
C ASP A 442 -9.74 30.06 -25.84
N SER A 443 -10.06 31.27 -25.36
CA SER A 443 -10.28 31.51 -23.94
C SER A 443 -11.60 30.94 -23.43
N ASP A 444 -12.64 31.01 -24.25
CA ASP A 444 -14.00 30.69 -23.80
C ASP A 444 -14.12 29.20 -23.55
N LYS A 445 -13.40 28.39 -24.34
CA LYS A 445 -13.27 26.95 -24.16
C LYS A 445 -12.76 26.54 -22.78
N PHE A 446 -11.86 27.31 -22.16
CA PHE A 446 -11.20 26.93 -20.91
C PHE A 446 -11.64 27.77 -19.71
N ALA A 447 -12.57 28.71 -19.89
CA ALA A 447 -13.04 29.62 -18.85
C ALA A 447 -13.62 28.87 -17.62
N PHE A 448 -14.20 27.68 -17.82
CA PHE A 448 -14.76 26.85 -16.76
C PHE A 448 -13.72 26.39 -15.72
N LEU A 449 -12.42 26.40 -16.05
CA LEU A 449 -11.35 25.98 -15.16
C LEU A 449 -11.02 27.05 -14.10
N GLY A 450 -11.43 28.31 -14.31
CA GLY A 450 -11.20 29.40 -13.36
C GLY A 450 -9.74 29.88 -13.25
N PHE A 451 -8.85 29.44 -14.14
CA PHE A 451 -7.47 29.91 -14.23
C PHE A 451 -7.30 31.01 -15.28
N GLU A 452 -6.23 31.79 -15.17
CA GLU A 452 -5.90 32.82 -16.14
C GLU A 452 -5.48 32.19 -17.47
N ILE A 453 -6.11 32.63 -18.57
CA ILE A 453 -5.83 32.14 -19.91
C ILE A 453 -4.98 33.18 -20.66
N VAL A 454 -3.81 32.75 -21.10
CA VAL A 454 -2.84 33.58 -21.82
C VAL A 454 -2.86 33.20 -23.29
N ARG A 455 -3.33 34.13 -24.12
CA ARG A 455 -3.30 34.00 -25.58
C ARG A 455 -1.91 34.27 -26.13
N ASP A 456 -1.61 33.71 -27.30
CA ASP A 456 -0.39 34.04 -28.03
C ASP A 456 -0.39 35.53 -28.38
N ARG A 457 0.73 36.22 -28.11
CA ARG A 457 0.93 37.61 -28.54
C ARG A 457 0.83 37.75 -30.07
N ILE A 458 1.29 36.72 -30.79
CA ILE A 458 1.17 36.60 -32.25
C ILE A 458 0.65 35.19 -32.54
N PRO A 459 -0.62 35.02 -32.95
CA PRO A 459 -1.18 33.70 -33.24
C PRO A 459 -0.43 32.94 -34.34
N GLY A 460 -0.44 31.61 -34.27
CA GLY A 460 0.07 30.73 -35.32
C GLY A 460 1.60 30.55 -35.33
N GLN A 461 2.31 31.02 -34.31
CA GLN A 461 3.77 31.00 -34.25
C GLN A 461 4.36 29.78 -33.52
N GLY A 462 3.57 28.72 -33.37
CA GLY A 462 3.98 27.47 -32.74
C GLY A 462 4.11 27.54 -31.20
N PRO A 463 4.49 26.43 -30.55
CA PRO A 463 4.52 26.32 -29.09
C PRO A 463 5.53 27.27 -28.43
N LEU A 464 6.57 27.68 -29.17
CA LEU A 464 7.54 28.65 -28.67
C LEU A 464 6.90 30.03 -28.37
N MET A 465 5.92 30.45 -29.17
CA MET A 465 5.17 31.69 -28.89
C MET A 465 4.27 31.57 -27.68
N GLY A 466 3.68 30.40 -27.46
CA GLY A 466 2.88 30.12 -26.26
C GLY A 466 3.75 30.24 -25.00
N ILE A 467 4.94 29.64 -25.01
CA ILE A 467 5.93 29.80 -23.92
C ILE A 467 6.30 31.27 -23.75
N ALA A 468 6.63 31.99 -24.84
CA ALA A 468 7.00 33.40 -24.77
C ALA A 468 5.91 34.27 -24.14
N SER A 469 4.65 34.04 -24.52
CA SER A 469 3.50 34.81 -24.04
C SER A 469 3.20 34.49 -22.57
N ALA A 470 3.25 33.20 -22.20
CA ALA A 470 3.03 32.76 -20.82
C ALA A 470 4.17 33.18 -19.87
N LEU A 471 5.44 33.12 -20.29
CA LEU A 471 6.56 33.64 -19.51
C LEU A 471 6.45 35.15 -19.28
N ALA A 472 5.98 35.90 -20.28
CA ALA A 472 5.76 37.34 -20.13
C ALA A 472 4.68 37.64 -19.08
N ALA A 473 3.58 36.88 -19.08
CA ALA A 473 2.46 37.02 -18.15
C ALA A 473 2.75 36.48 -16.73
N SER A 474 3.64 35.50 -16.61
CA SER A 474 4.00 34.87 -15.33
C SER A 474 4.47 35.88 -14.28
N ALA A 475 3.99 35.73 -13.05
CA ALA A 475 4.44 36.53 -11.91
C ALA A 475 5.75 36.01 -11.28
N SER A 476 6.20 34.81 -11.66
CA SER A 476 7.34 34.13 -11.04
C SER A 476 8.57 34.07 -11.95
N GLU A 477 9.75 34.08 -11.32
CA GLU A 477 10.99 33.80 -12.04
C GLU A 477 11.05 32.34 -12.51
N LEU A 478 10.58 31.39 -11.71
CA LEU A 478 10.56 29.97 -12.06
C LEU A 478 9.21 29.57 -12.64
N ASN A 479 9.25 28.86 -13.78
CA ASN A 479 8.05 28.49 -14.54
C ASN A 479 8.09 27.01 -14.90
N PHE A 480 7.20 26.20 -14.34
CA PHE A 480 7.02 24.82 -14.77
C PHE A 480 6.07 24.77 -15.96
N VAL A 481 6.59 24.44 -17.14
CA VAL A 481 5.82 24.31 -18.38
C VAL A 481 5.47 22.85 -18.60
N VAL A 482 4.17 22.57 -18.73
CA VAL A 482 3.64 21.22 -18.94
C VAL A 482 2.61 21.19 -20.08
N ALA A 483 2.63 20.16 -20.93
CA ALA A 483 1.59 19.95 -21.93
C ALA A 483 0.27 19.48 -21.28
N CYS A 484 -0.86 19.86 -21.89
CA CYS A 484 -2.17 19.39 -21.44
C CYS A 484 -2.42 17.90 -21.68
N ASP A 485 -1.55 17.19 -22.39
CA ASP A 485 -1.69 15.75 -22.71
C ASP A 485 -0.87 14.84 -21.80
N VAL A 486 -0.37 15.34 -20.67
CA VAL A 486 0.33 14.55 -19.63
C VAL A 486 -0.65 14.23 -18.49
N PRO A 487 -1.34 13.07 -18.50
CA PRO A 487 -2.44 12.78 -17.57
C PRO A 487 -2.00 12.67 -16.11
N HIS A 488 -0.75 12.27 -15.87
CA HIS A 488 -0.19 12.07 -14.52
C HIS A 488 1.07 12.92 -14.34
N ILE A 489 0.94 14.04 -13.64
CA ILE A 489 2.05 14.96 -13.38
C ILE A 489 2.87 14.45 -12.20
N ARG A 490 4.12 14.06 -12.47
CA ARG A 490 5.10 13.73 -11.42
C ARG A 490 5.57 15.02 -10.72
N LEU A 491 4.80 15.53 -9.75
CA LEU A 491 5.14 16.76 -9.02
C LEU A 491 6.50 16.69 -8.31
N THR A 492 6.91 15.51 -7.85
CA THR A 492 8.25 15.26 -7.28
C THR A 492 9.37 15.61 -8.28
N LEU A 493 9.21 15.24 -9.56
CA LEU A 493 10.14 15.59 -10.63
C LEU A 493 10.11 17.08 -10.93
N ALA A 494 8.91 17.69 -11.00
CA ALA A 494 8.76 19.14 -11.19
C ALA A 494 9.47 19.93 -10.08
N ARG A 495 9.29 19.54 -8.81
CA ARG A 495 9.97 20.15 -7.65
C ARG A 495 11.48 20.00 -7.71
N ARG A 496 11.98 18.83 -8.11
CA ARG A 496 13.41 18.59 -8.31
C ARG A 496 13.97 19.53 -9.39
N MET A 497 13.27 19.69 -10.52
CA MET A 497 13.67 20.63 -11.57
C MET A 497 13.64 22.09 -11.09
N LEU A 498 12.61 22.49 -10.33
CA LEU A 498 12.52 23.83 -9.75
C LEU A 498 13.71 24.12 -8.81
N SER A 499 14.09 23.15 -7.96
CA SER A 499 15.26 23.29 -7.09
C SER A 499 16.56 23.41 -7.90
N ARG A 500 16.73 22.60 -8.95
CA ARG A 500 17.91 22.69 -9.84
C ARG A 500 17.99 24.04 -10.54
N ALA A 501 16.88 24.53 -11.06
CA ALA A 501 16.81 25.83 -11.68
C ALA A 501 17.12 26.95 -10.68
N ALA A 502 16.59 26.87 -9.45
CA ALA A 502 16.82 27.85 -8.39
C ALA A 502 18.29 27.89 -7.93
N ASP A 503 18.86 26.73 -7.60
CA ASP A 503 20.16 26.59 -6.93
C ASP A 503 21.34 26.51 -7.92
N GLY A 504 21.12 25.87 -9.07
CA GLY A 504 22.16 25.57 -10.07
C GLY A 504 22.37 26.67 -11.12
N GLY A 505 21.50 27.68 -11.16
CA GLY A 505 21.61 28.79 -12.12
C GLY A 505 21.33 28.39 -13.58
N ALA A 506 20.76 27.21 -13.82
CA ALA A 506 20.30 26.81 -15.14
C ALA A 506 19.13 27.70 -15.58
N ASP A 507 19.14 28.09 -16.85
CA ASP A 507 18.06 28.84 -17.51
C ASP A 507 16.87 27.92 -17.79
N ILE A 508 17.16 26.68 -18.18
CA ILE A 508 16.19 25.65 -18.50
C ILE A 508 16.63 24.35 -17.82
N VAL A 509 15.70 23.67 -17.15
CA VAL A 509 15.91 22.31 -16.64
C VAL A 509 14.88 21.40 -17.30
N VAL A 510 15.36 20.41 -18.04
CA VAL A 510 14.53 19.54 -18.88
C VAL A 510 14.85 18.07 -18.60
N PRO A 511 13.87 17.18 -18.48
CA PRO A 511 14.15 15.76 -18.34
C PRO A 511 14.52 15.16 -19.71
N MET A 512 15.41 14.18 -19.69
CA MET A 512 15.91 13.50 -20.88
C MET A 512 16.12 12.01 -20.63
N THR A 513 15.64 11.17 -21.52
CA THR A 513 15.87 9.72 -21.48
C THR A 513 17.30 9.38 -21.95
N ARG A 514 17.76 8.16 -21.65
CA ARG A 514 19.13 7.72 -22.00
C ARG A 514 19.42 7.69 -23.50
N ASP A 515 18.39 7.52 -24.33
CA ASP A 515 18.46 7.58 -25.79
C ASP A 515 18.42 9.02 -26.34
N GLY A 516 18.43 10.03 -25.45
CA GLY A 516 18.58 11.45 -25.81
C GLY A 516 17.27 12.17 -26.13
N GLN A 517 16.11 11.55 -25.90
CA GLN A 517 14.81 12.22 -26.05
C GLN A 517 14.55 13.09 -24.82
N TYR A 518 14.25 14.36 -25.03
CA TYR A 518 13.93 15.31 -23.95
C TYR A 518 12.50 15.84 -24.08
N GLU A 519 11.91 16.22 -22.95
CA GLU A 519 10.51 16.66 -22.88
C GLU A 519 10.43 18.17 -22.61
N PRO A 520 10.51 19.03 -23.65
CA PRO A 520 10.53 20.49 -23.46
C PRO A 520 9.21 21.04 -22.92
N LEU A 521 8.13 20.25 -23.01
CA LEU A 521 6.81 20.53 -22.43
C LEU A 521 6.56 19.72 -21.16
N PHE A 522 7.62 19.36 -20.46
CA PHE A 522 7.63 18.97 -19.05
C PHE A 522 8.94 19.48 -18.46
N ALA A 523 9.11 20.80 -18.38
CA ALA A 523 10.39 21.42 -18.05
C ALA A 523 10.22 22.69 -17.24
N VAL A 524 11.29 23.08 -16.55
CA VAL A 524 11.34 24.36 -15.82
C VAL A 524 12.10 25.37 -16.66
N TYR A 525 11.51 26.53 -16.86
CA TYR A 525 12.10 27.68 -17.54
C TYR A 525 12.20 28.85 -16.56
N ARG A 526 13.34 29.53 -16.55
CA ARG A 526 13.46 30.84 -15.91
C ARG A 526 12.78 31.90 -16.76
N LYS A 527 12.20 32.92 -16.13
CA LYS A 527 11.59 34.04 -16.85
C LYS A 527 12.63 34.82 -17.65
N SER A 528 13.89 34.85 -17.19
CA SER A 528 15.04 35.38 -17.94
C SER A 528 15.19 34.82 -19.36
N VAL A 529 14.76 33.57 -19.60
CA VAL A 529 14.79 32.89 -20.91
C VAL A 529 13.96 33.62 -21.96
N LEU A 530 13.01 34.46 -21.55
CA LEU A 530 12.16 35.23 -22.47
C LEU A 530 12.97 36.07 -23.47
N GLY A 531 14.16 36.56 -23.09
CA GLY A 531 15.07 37.26 -24.01
C GLY A 531 15.50 36.37 -25.18
N ALA A 532 16.08 35.22 -24.87
CA ALA A 532 16.52 34.22 -25.85
C ALA A 532 15.36 33.67 -26.69
N VAL A 533 14.19 33.46 -26.07
CA VAL A 533 12.97 33.05 -26.78
C VAL A 533 12.53 34.10 -27.80
N ASN A 534 12.53 35.39 -27.44
CA ASN A 534 12.15 36.46 -28.35
C ASN A 534 13.18 36.63 -29.48
N GLU A 535 14.47 36.44 -29.20
CA GLU A 535 15.52 36.41 -30.22
C GLU A 535 15.29 35.28 -31.22
N ALA A 536 15.06 34.07 -30.73
CA ALA A 536 14.77 32.91 -31.58
C ALA A 536 13.54 33.13 -32.46
N LEU A 537 12.44 33.64 -31.87
CA LEU A 537 11.21 33.96 -32.60
C LEU A 537 11.41 35.03 -33.68
N SER A 538 12.24 36.04 -33.41
CA SER A 538 12.57 37.12 -34.35
C SER A 538 13.42 36.62 -35.51
N SER A 539 14.28 35.63 -35.26
CA SER A 539 15.06 34.91 -36.27
C SER A 539 14.25 33.85 -37.04
N GLY A 540 12.94 33.74 -36.78
CA GLY A 540 12.04 32.84 -37.49
C GLY A 540 11.95 31.42 -36.92
N HIS A 541 12.63 31.12 -35.82
CA HIS A 541 12.52 29.84 -35.12
C HIS A 541 11.13 29.66 -34.49
N ARG A 542 10.65 28.41 -34.45
CA ARG A 542 9.30 28.05 -34.00
C ARG A 542 9.27 26.84 -33.08
N LYS A 543 10.35 26.05 -33.03
CA LYS A 543 10.48 24.88 -32.18
C LYS A 543 11.15 25.26 -30.86
N ILE A 544 10.71 24.64 -29.77
CA ILE A 544 11.24 24.93 -28.42
C ILE A 544 12.72 24.57 -28.33
N SER A 545 13.12 23.46 -28.95
CA SER A 545 14.51 22.99 -29.02
C SER A 545 15.50 24.01 -29.59
N GLU A 546 15.04 24.94 -30.43
CA GLU A 546 15.90 25.95 -31.06
C GLU A 546 16.38 27.01 -30.05
N VAL A 547 15.70 27.15 -28.91
CA VAL A 547 16.13 28.05 -27.82
C VAL A 547 17.22 27.43 -26.96
N PHE A 548 17.37 26.11 -26.96
CA PHE A 548 18.29 25.41 -26.05
C PHE A 548 19.75 25.78 -26.34
N SER A 549 20.11 26.09 -27.59
CA SER A 549 21.46 26.57 -27.94
C SER A 549 21.76 27.99 -27.45
N LEU A 550 20.75 28.75 -27.05
CA LEU A 550 20.89 30.13 -26.55
C LEU A 550 20.83 30.21 -25.02
N CYS A 551 20.64 29.08 -24.34
CA CYS A 551 20.41 29.03 -22.89
C CYS A 551 21.37 28.05 -22.21
N ASN A 552 21.62 28.25 -20.92
CA ASN A 552 22.24 27.23 -20.08
C ASN A 552 21.21 26.15 -19.72
N VAL A 553 21.26 25.00 -20.40
CA VAL A 553 20.30 23.89 -20.21
C VAL A 553 20.90 22.79 -19.34
N GLU A 554 20.20 22.46 -18.25
CA GLU A 554 20.49 21.28 -17.42
C GLU A 554 19.53 20.14 -17.78
N TYR A 555 20.09 18.93 -17.95
CA TYR A 555 19.32 17.73 -18.26
C TYR A 555 19.19 16.83 -17.03
N ILE A 556 17.97 16.42 -16.70
CA ILE A 556 17.72 15.39 -15.68
C ILE A 556 17.45 14.05 -16.37
N GLU A 557 18.35 13.08 -16.17
CA GLU A 557 18.17 11.74 -16.74
C GLU A 557 16.89 11.07 -16.22
N LEU A 558 16.10 10.52 -17.15
CA LEU A 558 14.98 9.63 -16.91
C LEU A 558 15.28 8.23 -17.43
N GLU A 559 14.79 7.22 -16.71
CA GLU A 559 14.84 5.83 -17.17
C GLU A 559 13.84 5.55 -18.29
N THR A 560 12.66 6.18 -18.21
CA THR A 560 11.55 6.02 -19.15
C THR A 560 10.97 7.39 -19.48
N SER A 561 10.42 7.54 -20.70
CA SER A 561 9.75 8.77 -21.13
C SER A 561 8.54 9.07 -20.25
N ILE A 562 8.09 10.33 -20.31
CA ILE A 562 6.90 10.76 -19.58
C ILE A 562 5.68 10.32 -20.39
N PRO A 563 4.76 9.52 -19.82
CA PRO A 563 3.55 9.10 -20.53
C PRO A 563 2.72 10.32 -20.97
N ASN A 564 2.35 10.35 -22.24
CA ASN A 564 1.49 11.37 -22.83
C ASN A 564 0.41 10.73 -23.72
N VAL A 565 -0.70 11.44 -23.93
CA VAL A 565 -1.82 10.98 -24.75
C VAL A 565 -1.76 11.65 -26.11
N ASN A 566 -1.08 11.00 -27.05
CA ASN A 566 -0.87 11.45 -28.41
C ASN A 566 -1.82 10.84 -29.44
N THR A 567 -2.34 9.65 -29.17
CA THR A 567 -3.22 8.88 -30.06
C THR A 567 -4.46 8.36 -29.32
N MET A 568 -5.50 7.99 -30.08
CA MET A 568 -6.70 7.39 -29.48
C MET A 568 -6.44 6.02 -28.87
N ALA A 569 -5.45 5.28 -29.37
CA ALA A 569 -5.03 4.01 -28.79
C ALA A 569 -4.42 4.21 -27.39
N GLU A 570 -3.48 5.16 -27.25
CA GLU A 570 -2.89 5.51 -25.94
C GLU A 570 -3.96 6.03 -24.96
N TYR A 571 -4.96 6.76 -25.44
CA TYR A 571 -6.10 7.18 -24.62
C TYR A 571 -6.95 5.99 -24.15
N GLN A 572 -7.21 5.00 -25.02
CA GLN A 572 -7.96 3.79 -24.66
C GLN A 572 -7.17 2.95 -23.64
N GLU A 573 -5.86 2.77 -23.83
CA GLU A 573 -4.98 2.10 -22.87
C GLU A 573 -4.99 2.79 -21.50
N LEU A 574 -4.99 4.13 -21.49
CA LEU A 574 -5.11 4.91 -20.27
C LEU A 574 -6.47 4.71 -19.59
N GLN A 575 -7.57 4.65 -20.35
CA GLN A 575 -8.90 4.39 -19.78
C GLN A 575 -9.01 2.99 -19.17
N GLU A 576 -8.42 1.98 -19.82
CA GLU A 576 -8.37 0.61 -19.29
C GLU A 576 -7.59 0.52 -17.97
N HIS A 577 -6.47 1.24 -17.86
CA HIS A 577 -5.69 1.30 -16.61
C HIS A 577 -6.39 2.04 -15.47
N LEU A 578 -7.25 3.01 -15.78
CA LEU A 578 -7.98 3.79 -14.77
C LEU A 578 -9.32 3.16 -14.36
N GLY A 579 -9.84 2.21 -15.15
CA GLY A 579 -11.08 1.49 -14.88
C GLY A 579 -10.90 0.12 -14.18
N GLY A 580 -9.66 -0.24 -13.83
CA GLY A 580 -9.29 -1.52 -13.20
C GLY A 580 -9.23 -1.50 -11.67
#